data_AF-A0A672TWZ2-F1
#
_entry.id   AF-A0A672TWZ2-F1
#
_cell.length_a   1.000
_cell.length_b   1.000
_cell.length_c   1.000
_cell.angle_alpha   90.00
_cell.angle_beta   90.00
_cell.angle_gamma   90.00
#
_symmetry.space_group_name_H-M   'P 1'
#
loop_
_entity.id
_entity.type
_entity.pdbx_description
1 polymer ?
#
loop_
_entity_poly.entity_id
_entity_poly.type
_entity_poly.pdbx_seq_one_letter_code
_entity_poly.pdbx_strand_id
1 'polypeptide(L)'
;MRGLPPNLRLVPRPELAGIGPGHRERLEIGRIPLLSPSDTPLFPSANGLSRWGARPQVGDSASAAPRPVPRAGGASMNNLNDPPNWNILPNRREPGDEGSRWNYALLVPMLGLAAFRWIWTRECQKEIERERKEYYKKHSSLQKDLEGKYRDIITENRRTVAHLELELEKERNRTLSYREALVSQSRKLVEERRILEQEQEKLEREKQVLLHSGAEGSLYQSCLAKEEEWQKRAKNLLKEFEEGLKERQDIYCSLVVPRSQRLEIEKNLLVKAATDPVAMALHMESGLKDIFKHDNYCGNMLNRNKSQNGRLMWLYLRYWELAIELQKFKRAEKAMLGKR
;
A
#
# COMPACT_ATOMS: atom_id res chain seq x y z
N MET A 1 -58.25 -19.37 39.46
CA MET A 1 -57.47 -18.73 40.55
C MET A 1 -56.85 -17.44 40.03
N ARG A 2 -56.99 -16.37 40.83
CA ARG A 2 -56.20 -15.13 40.96
C ARG A 2 -54.95 -15.04 40.04
N GLY A 3 -54.59 -13.94 39.38
CA GLY A 3 -55.06 -12.56 39.37
C GLY A 3 -53.94 -11.69 38.77
N LEU A 4 -54.31 -10.73 37.92
CA LEU A 4 -53.59 -9.45 37.73
C LEU A 4 -54.14 -8.48 38.81
N PRO A 5 -53.47 -7.38 39.23
CA PRO A 5 -53.02 -6.32 38.30
C PRO A 5 -51.81 -5.49 38.86
N PRO A 6 -51.60 -4.18 38.57
CA PRO A 6 -50.28 -3.59 38.33
C PRO A 6 -49.88 -2.63 39.47
N ASN A 7 -48.70 -2.01 39.43
CA ASN A 7 -48.50 -0.74 40.12
C ASN A 7 -47.45 0.15 39.43
N LEU A 8 -47.94 1.29 38.97
CA LEU A 8 -47.21 2.51 38.64
C LEU A 8 -46.66 3.12 39.92
N ARG A 9 -45.38 3.52 39.91
CA ARG A 9 -44.91 4.64 40.74
C ARG A 9 -44.06 5.58 39.89
N LEU A 10 -44.72 6.66 39.50
CA LEU A 10 -44.11 7.95 39.17
C LEU A 10 -43.45 8.51 40.44
N VAL A 11 -42.19 8.93 40.33
CA VAL A 11 -41.51 9.78 41.33
C VAL A 11 -40.95 11.00 40.57
N PRO A 12 -41.05 12.21 41.13
CA PRO A 12 -41.16 13.43 40.36
C PRO A 12 -39.82 14.10 40.02
N ARG A 13 -39.91 14.90 38.96
CA ARG A 13 -38.92 15.87 38.46
C ARG A 13 -38.75 16.99 39.50
N PRO A 14 -37.52 17.41 39.87
CA PRO A 14 -37.32 18.68 40.53
C PRO A 14 -37.31 19.83 39.51
N GLU A 15 -38.04 20.88 39.86
CA GLU A 15 -38.19 22.13 39.13
C GLU A 15 -36.88 22.93 39.09
N LEU A 16 -36.76 23.69 38.00
CA LEU A 16 -35.75 24.70 37.73
C LEU A 16 -36.04 25.96 38.53
N ALA A 17 -35.08 26.39 39.35
CA ALA A 17 -34.98 27.77 39.83
C ALA A 17 -33.72 28.40 39.20
N GLY A 18 -33.92 29.51 38.49
CA GLY A 18 -32.91 30.15 37.66
C GLY A 18 -31.88 30.99 38.42
N ILE A 19 -30.71 31.14 37.80
CA ILE A 19 -29.79 32.26 37.99
C ILE A 19 -29.24 32.64 36.60
N GLY A 20 -29.18 33.96 36.36
CA GLY A 20 -28.91 34.61 35.08
C GLY A 20 -27.47 34.55 34.55
N PRO A 21 -27.16 35.39 33.54
CA PRO A 21 -26.21 35.07 32.48
C PRO A 21 -24.80 35.56 32.77
N GLY A 22 -23.79 34.76 32.41
CA GLY A 22 -22.40 35.21 32.40
C GLY A 22 -21.41 34.10 32.09
N HIS A 23 -20.51 34.37 31.15
CA HIS A 23 -19.32 33.60 30.79
C HIS A 23 -19.52 32.25 30.07
N ARG A 24 -19.45 32.36 28.74
CA ARG A 24 -19.23 31.25 27.80
C ARG A 24 -17.74 30.88 27.82
N GLU A 25 -17.30 30.09 28.79
CA GLU A 25 -16.00 29.41 28.72
C GLU A 25 -16.14 28.12 27.90
N ARG A 26 -15.42 28.12 26.77
CA ARG A 26 -15.28 27.01 25.86
C ARG A 26 -14.34 25.99 26.50
N LEU A 27 -14.89 24.89 27.03
CA LEU A 27 -14.14 23.70 27.40
C LEU A 27 -13.43 23.15 26.15
N GLU A 28 -12.14 23.44 26.01
CA GLU A 28 -11.26 22.71 25.10
C GLU A 28 -11.02 21.31 25.66
N ILE A 29 -11.73 20.34 25.11
CA ILE A 29 -11.39 18.92 25.26
C ILE A 29 -10.06 18.70 24.54
N GLY A 30 -9.07 18.25 25.29
CA GLY A 30 -7.69 18.03 24.86
C GLY A 30 -7.59 17.26 23.55
N ARG A 31 -6.83 17.82 22.62
CA ARG A 31 -6.41 17.17 21.38
C ARG A 31 -5.60 15.91 21.71
N ILE A 32 -6.08 14.78 21.21
CA ILE A 32 -5.28 13.57 20.99
C ILE A 32 -4.19 13.94 19.97
N PRO A 33 -2.89 13.70 20.24
CA PRO A 33 -1.86 13.88 19.21
C PRO A 33 -2.06 12.84 18.11
N LEU A 34 -2.37 13.33 16.91
CA LEU A 34 -2.32 12.55 15.68
C LEU A 34 -0.88 12.06 15.47
N LEU A 35 -0.72 10.74 15.47
CA LEU A 35 0.48 10.07 14.98
C LEU A 35 0.80 10.56 13.56
N SER A 36 2.00 11.10 13.39
CA SER A 36 2.52 11.54 12.09
C SER A 36 2.76 10.35 11.16
N PRO A 37 2.50 10.45 9.84
CA PRO A 37 2.67 9.37 8.90
C PRO A 37 4.12 9.32 8.43
N SER A 38 5.00 8.70 9.22
CA SER A 38 6.38 8.48 8.80
C SER A 38 6.98 7.25 9.47
N ASP A 39 6.29 6.12 9.37
CA ASP A 39 6.86 4.80 9.62
C ASP A 39 6.40 3.86 8.50
N THR A 40 7.19 3.83 7.43
CA THR A 40 7.08 2.82 6.38
C THR A 40 7.94 1.62 6.80
N PRO A 41 7.39 0.41 6.99
CA PRO A 41 8.23 -0.75 7.20
C PRO A 41 8.99 -1.10 5.91
N LEU A 42 10.32 -1.09 6.01
CA LEU A 42 11.26 -1.61 5.02
C LEU A 42 11.02 -3.12 4.84
N PHE A 43 10.50 -3.51 3.67
CA PHE A 43 10.59 -4.88 3.18
C PHE A 43 11.87 -5.06 2.34
N PRO A 44 12.50 -6.25 2.34
CA PRO A 44 13.69 -6.52 1.55
C PRO A 44 13.36 -6.60 0.05
N SER A 45 14.21 -5.94 -0.75
CA SER A 45 14.22 -5.95 -2.21
C SER A 45 14.71 -7.31 -2.74
N ALA A 46 13.90 -7.96 -3.56
CA ALA A 46 14.34 -9.03 -4.45
C ALA A 46 14.19 -8.54 -5.90
N ASN A 47 15.30 -8.14 -6.50
CA ASN A 47 15.42 -7.93 -7.93
C ASN A 47 15.58 -9.28 -8.64
N GLY A 48 14.82 -9.47 -9.72
CA GLY A 48 15.17 -10.43 -10.76
C GLY A 48 13.98 -11.22 -11.31
N LEU A 49 13.29 -10.67 -12.31
CA LEU A 49 13.23 -11.24 -13.65
C LEU A 49 12.25 -10.44 -14.52
N SER A 50 12.78 -9.90 -15.60
CA SER A 50 12.03 -9.28 -16.67
C SER A 50 11.35 -10.35 -17.54
N ARG A 51 10.18 -9.98 -18.08
CA ARG A 51 9.83 -10.02 -19.52
C ARG A 51 8.59 -10.86 -19.91
N TRP A 52 7.71 -10.15 -20.63
CA TRP A 52 6.61 -10.56 -21.53
C TRP A 52 5.21 -10.78 -20.95
N GLY A 53 4.25 -10.04 -21.51
CA GLY A 53 2.81 -10.28 -21.34
C GLY A 53 1.97 -9.04 -21.66
N ALA A 54 1.78 -8.75 -22.95
CA ALA A 54 0.97 -7.65 -23.44
C ALA A 54 -0.52 -7.80 -23.04
N ARG A 55 -1.15 -6.67 -22.73
CA ARG A 55 -2.57 -6.52 -22.39
C ARG A 55 -3.30 -5.85 -23.57
N PRO A 56 -4.47 -6.32 -24.05
CA PRO A 56 -5.29 -5.53 -24.96
C PRO A 56 -6.16 -4.55 -24.19
N GLN A 57 -6.27 -3.34 -24.73
CA GLN A 57 -7.17 -2.28 -24.29
C GLN A 57 -8.60 -2.61 -24.73
N VAL A 58 -9.55 -2.38 -23.82
CA VAL A 58 -10.98 -2.28 -24.09
C VAL A 58 -11.27 -0.79 -24.29
N GLY A 59 -11.84 -0.43 -25.43
CA GLY A 59 -12.26 0.93 -25.74
C GLY A 59 -13.65 0.90 -26.37
N ASP A 60 -14.56 1.62 -25.71
CA ASP A 60 -15.97 1.78 -26.02
C ASP A 60 -16.26 2.41 -27.40
N SER A 61 -17.34 1.97 -28.04
CA SER A 61 -17.91 2.63 -29.21
C SER A 61 -19.36 3.04 -28.93
N ALA A 62 -19.54 4.36 -28.81
CA ALA A 62 -20.84 5.03 -28.70
C ALA A 62 -21.46 5.33 -30.08
N SER A 63 -22.79 5.43 -30.05
CA SER A 63 -23.76 5.70 -31.10
C SER A 63 -23.50 6.90 -32.02
N ALA A 64 -23.75 6.76 -33.32
CA ALA A 64 -24.24 7.83 -34.20
C ALA A 64 -25.03 7.27 -35.40
N ALA A 65 -26.23 7.81 -35.60
CA ALA A 65 -27.20 7.50 -36.66
C ALA A 65 -26.88 8.27 -37.99
N PRO A 66 -27.61 8.06 -39.11
CA PRO A 66 -26.97 7.88 -40.43
C PRO A 66 -27.28 8.93 -41.53
N ARG A 67 -26.59 8.74 -42.67
CA ARG A 67 -26.81 9.13 -44.10
C ARG A 67 -25.96 10.30 -44.62
N PRO A 68 -25.77 10.45 -45.96
CA PRO A 68 -25.87 9.50 -47.09
C PRO A 68 -24.60 9.46 -47.98
N VAL A 69 -24.40 8.39 -48.76
CA VAL A 69 -23.36 8.31 -49.81
C VAL A 69 -24.00 7.75 -51.09
N PRO A 70 -23.63 8.26 -52.29
CA PRO A 70 -24.38 8.05 -53.52
C PRO A 70 -24.10 6.71 -54.22
N ARG A 71 -25.04 6.37 -55.11
CA ARG A 71 -24.94 5.35 -56.18
C ARG A 71 -23.62 5.44 -56.96
N ALA A 72 -22.99 4.30 -57.24
CA ALA A 72 -22.98 3.66 -58.56
C ALA A 72 -21.92 2.54 -58.67
N GLY A 73 -22.28 1.46 -59.39
CA GLY A 73 -21.39 0.37 -59.83
C GLY A 73 -21.37 -0.80 -58.84
N GLY A 74 -21.86 -2.00 -59.14
CA GLY A 74 -22.18 -2.62 -60.42
C GLY A 74 -21.77 -4.09 -60.30
N ALA A 75 -22.66 -4.94 -59.78
CA ALA A 75 -22.62 -6.39 -59.98
C ALA A 75 -23.98 -6.97 -59.59
N SER A 76 -24.72 -7.39 -60.61
CA SER A 76 -26.04 -8.03 -60.53
C SER A 76 -25.97 -9.30 -59.67
N MET A 77 -26.62 -9.30 -58.50
CA MET A 77 -27.04 -10.51 -57.83
C MET A 77 -28.16 -11.13 -58.68
N ASN A 78 -27.82 -12.20 -59.39
CA ASN A 78 -28.77 -12.93 -60.22
C ASN A 78 -29.84 -13.56 -59.32
N ASN A 79 -31.03 -12.95 -59.31
CA ASN A 79 -32.22 -13.48 -58.68
C ASN A 79 -32.68 -14.70 -59.50
N LEU A 80 -32.58 -15.89 -58.91
CA LEU A 80 -32.81 -17.19 -59.58
C LEU A 80 -34.29 -17.58 -59.73
N ASN A 81 -35.23 -16.68 -59.40
CA ASN A 81 -36.68 -16.97 -59.38
C ASN A 81 -37.50 -16.38 -60.54
N ASP A 82 -36.89 -15.65 -61.48
CA ASP A 82 -37.59 -15.15 -62.68
C ASP A 82 -37.06 -15.85 -63.94
N PRO A 83 -37.81 -16.77 -64.58
CA PRO A 83 -37.40 -17.30 -65.87
C PRO A 83 -37.57 -16.25 -66.97
N PRO A 84 -36.60 -16.07 -67.89
CA PRO A 84 -36.76 -15.17 -69.02
C PRO A 84 -37.89 -15.68 -69.93
N ASN A 85 -38.82 -14.78 -70.23
CA ASN A 85 -39.94 -14.95 -71.13
C ASN A 85 -39.48 -15.52 -72.49
N TRP A 86 -39.76 -16.79 -72.77
CA TRP A 86 -39.52 -17.40 -74.07
C TRP A 86 -40.64 -16.97 -75.03
N ASN A 87 -40.40 -15.89 -75.77
CA ASN A 87 -41.20 -15.53 -76.93
C ASN A 87 -40.97 -16.54 -78.06
N ILE A 88 -41.73 -17.64 -78.07
CA ILE A 88 -41.96 -18.44 -79.28
C ILE A 88 -43.47 -18.52 -79.47
N LEU A 89 -44.00 -17.59 -80.27
CA LEU A 89 -45.36 -17.62 -80.78
C LEU A 89 -45.40 -18.62 -81.95
N PRO A 90 -46.15 -19.73 -81.90
CA PRO A 90 -46.28 -20.61 -83.05
C PRO A 90 -47.21 -19.93 -84.05
N ASN A 91 -46.66 -19.48 -85.18
CA ASN A 91 -47.46 -19.02 -86.30
C ASN A 91 -48.30 -20.16 -86.87
N ARG A 92 -49.59 -19.88 -87.06
CA ARG A 92 -50.60 -20.73 -87.69
C ARG A 92 -50.24 -20.96 -89.18
N ARG A 93 -50.11 -22.22 -89.61
CA ARG A 93 -50.21 -22.63 -91.02
C ARG A 93 -50.97 -23.96 -91.11
N GLU A 94 -51.97 -23.94 -91.97
CA GLU A 94 -52.91 -25.03 -92.29
C GLU A 94 -52.35 -25.95 -93.42
N PRO A 95 -53.01 -27.08 -93.73
CA PRO A 95 -52.40 -28.40 -93.89
C PRO A 95 -51.98 -28.73 -95.34
N GLY A 96 -50.98 -29.58 -95.47
CA GLY A 96 -50.54 -30.14 -96.75
C GLY A 96 -49.50 -31.23 -96.54
N ASP A 97 -49.83 -32.40 -97.07
CA ASP A 97 -49.15 -33.68 -96.96
C ASP A 97 -47.76 -33.72 -97.62
N GLU A 98 -47.00 -34.76 -97.28
CA GLU A 98 -45.76 -35.27 -97.89
C GLU A 98 -44.38 -34.75 -97.40
N GLY A 99 -43.56 -35.71 -96.93
CA GLY A 99 -42.14 -35.74 -97.33
C GLY A 99 -41.09 -35.61 -96.23
N SER A 100 -40.86 -36.68 -95.46
CA SER A 100 -39.68 -36.89 -94.62
C SER A 100 -38.38 -36.82 -95.45
N ARG A 101 -37.48 -35.85 -95.17
CA ARG A 101 -36.02 -36.02 -95.46
C ARG A 101 -35.01 -34.99 -94.93
N TRP A 102 -35.35 -33.98 -94.14
CA TRP A 102 -34.33 -33.10 -93.53
C TRP A 102 -34.65 -32.75 -92.07
N ASN A 103 -34.31 -33.64 -91.14
CA ASN A 103 -34.36 -33.34 -89.71
C ASN A 103 -33.33 -34.14 -88.88
N TYR A 104 -32.18 -34.53 -89.46
CA TYR A 104 -31.10 -35.20 -88.72
C TYR A 104 -29.90 -34.27 -88.46
N ALA A 105 -29.60 -33.33 -89.37
CA ALA A 105 -28.46 -32.43 -89.22
C ALA A 105 -28.61 -31.38 -88.10
N LEU A 106 -29.84 -31.00 -87.73
CA LEU A 106 -30.14 -30.10 -86.60
C LEU A 106 -30.45 -30.86 -85.31
N LEU A 107 -31.05 -32.05 -85.41
CA LEU A 107 -31.35 -32.90 -84.24
C LEU A 107 -30.10 -33.50 -83.62
N VAL A 108 -29.11 -33.92 -84.40
CA VAL A 108 -27.89 -34.54 -83.87
C VAL A 108 -27.08 -33.56 -82.99
N PRO A 109 -26.81 -32.30 -83.41
CA PRO A 109 -26.20 -31.30 -82.54
C PRO A 109 -27.06 -30.92 -81.33
N MET A 110 -28.39 -30.82 -81.48
CA MET A 110 -29.29 -30.49 -80.37
C MET A 110 -29.39 -31.60 -79.33
N LEU A 111 -29.43 -32.87 -79.77
CA LEU A 111 -29.37 -34.03 -78.89
C LEU A 111 -27.99 -34.17 -78.24
N GLY A 112 -26.91 -33.90 -78.97
CA GLY A 112 -25.54 -33.87 -78.43
C GLY A 112 -25.36 -32.79 -77.35
N LEU A 113 -25.90 -31.59 -77.56
CA LEU A 113 -25.90 -30.50 -76.56
C LEU A 113 -26.79 -30.82 -75.36
N ALA A 114 -27.95 -31.44 -75.56
CA ALA A 114 -28.82 -31.87 -74.47
C ALA A 114 -28.16 -32.97 -73.63
N ALA A 115 -27.51 -33.95 -74.27
CA ALA A 115 -26.74 -35.00 -73.60
C ALA A 115 -25.51 -34.42 -72.89
N PHE A 116 -24.78 -33.49 -73.50
CA PHE A 116 -23.65 -32.80 -72.86
C PHE A 116 -24.10 -31.94 -71.67
N ARG A 117 -25.19 -31.18 -71.81
CA ARG A 117 -25.79 -30.42 -70.70
C ARG A 117 -26.24 -31.34 -69.58
N TRP A 118 -26.83 -32.49 -69.89
CA TRP A 118 -27.21 -33.49 -68.89
C TRP A 118 -25.99 -34.12 -68.19
N ILE A 119 -24.96 -34.50 -68.94
CA ILE A 119 -23.70 -35.03 -68.40
C ILE A 119 -23.01 -33.98 -67.52
N TRP A 120 -22.91 -32.73 -68.00
CA TRP A 120 -22.28 -31.62 -67.29
C TRP A 120 -23.06 -31.21 -66.04
N THR A 121 -24.39 -31.05 -66.13
CA THR A 121 -25.24 -30.78 -64.96
C THR A 121 -25.12 -31.91 -63.94
N ARG A 122 -25.09 -33.19 -64.38
CA ARG A 122 -24.94 -34.33 -63.46
C ARG A 122 -23.59 -34.32 -62.75
N GLU A 123 -22.50 -34.00 -63.46
CA GLU A 123 -21.16 -34.01 -62.87
C GLU A 123 -20.91 -32.76 -61.99
N CYS A 124 -21.36 -31.57 -62.43
CA CYS A 124 -21.35 -30.36 -61.59
C CYS A 124 -22.23 -30.53 -60.34
N GLN A 125 -23.39 -31.18 -60.44
CA GLN A 125 -24.25 -31.41 -59.29
C GLN A 125 -23.58 -32.35 -58.27
N LYS A 126 -22.84 -33.37 -58.73
CA LYS A 126 -22.01 -34.20 -57.83
C LYS A 126 -20.86 -33.43 -57.20
N GLU A 127 -20.21 -32.51 -57.92
CA GLU A 127 -19.16 -31.65 -57.37
C GLU A 127 -19.71 -30.71 -56.30
N ILE A 128 -20.81 -30.02 -56.60
CA ILE A 128 -21.51 -29.14 -55.64
C ILE A 128 -21.96 -29.94 -54.41
N GLU A 129 -22.49 -31.15 -54.58
CA GLU A 129 -22.87 -32.00 -53.46
C GLU A 129 -21.67 -32.46 -52.63
N ARG A 130 -20.54 -32.79 -53.27
CA ARG A 130 -19.29 -33.12 -52.57
C ARG A 130 -18.77 -31.93 -51.76
N GLU A 131 -18.66 -30.76 -52.38
CA GLU A 131 -18.22 -29.54 -51.72
C GLU A 131 -19.16 -29.11 -50.59
N ARG A 132 -20.48 -29.21 -50.79
CA ARG A 132 -21.47 -28.96 -49.74
C ARG A 132 -21.28 -29.91 -48.57
N LYS A 133 -21.13 -31.21 -48.82
CA LYS A 133 -20.90 -32.21 -47.77
C LYS A 133 -19.59 -31.90 -47.01
N GLU A 134 -18.53 -31.54 -47.72
CA GLU A 134 -17.26 -31.15 -47.10
C GLU A 134 -17.39 -29.86 -46.29
N TYR A 135 -18.10 -28.86 -46.81
CA TYR A 135 -18.37 -27.60 -46.11
C TYR A 135 -19.17 -27.84 -44.84
N TYR A 136 -20.29 -28.58 -44.91
CA TYR A 136 -21.10 -28.92 -43.74
C TYR A 136 -20.29 -29.75 -42.73
N LYS A 137 -19.46 -30.69 -43.20
CA LYS A 137 -18.56 -31.46 -42.34
C LYS A 137 -17.58 -30.52 -41.62
N LYS A 138 -16.87 -29.65 -42.34
CA LYS A 138 -15.93 -28.67 -41.78
C LYS A 138 -16.61 -27.72 -40.80
N HIS A 139 -17.77 -27.18 -41.16
CA HIS A 139 -18.55 -26.29 -40.31
C HIS A 139 -18.98 -26.99 -39.02
N SER A 140 -19.50 -28.22 -39.11
CA SER A 140 -19.91 -28.99 -37.92
C SER A 140 -18.72 -29.37 -37.03
N SER A 141 -17.55 -29.67 -37.60
CA SER A 141 -16.34 -29.92 -36.80
C SER A 141 -15.83 -28.66 -36.12
N LEU A 142 -15.85 -27.51 -36.81
CA LEU A 142 -15.45 -26.22 -36.23
C LEU A 142 -16.39 -25.79 -35.11
N GLN A 143 -17.70 -25.98 -35.30
CA GLN A 143 -18.70 -25.69 -34.27
C GLN A 143 -18.47 -26.55 -33.02
N LYS A 144 -18.25 -27.85 -33.19
CA LYS A 144 -17.97 -28.76 -32.06
C LYS A 144 -16.67 -28.42 -31.34
N ASP A 145 -15.62 -28.05 -32.06
CA ASP A 145 -14.33 -27.64 -31.48
C ASP A 145 -14.46 -26.33 -30.69
N LEU A 146 -15.19 -25.34 -31.22
CA LEU A 146 -15.48 -24.09 -30.52
C LEU A 146 -16.34 -24.31 -29.27
N GLU A 147 -17.39 -25.12 -29.36
CA GLU A 147 -18.22 -25.49 -28.20
C GLU A 147 -17.40 -26.25 -27.14
N GLY A 148 -16.49 -27.13 -27.56
CA GLY A 148 -15.54 -27.81 -26.68
C GLY A 148 -14.64 -26.82 -25.95
N LYS A 149 -13.93 -25.97 -26.70
CA LYS A 149 -13.06 -24.92 -26.14
C LYS A 149 -13.79 -23.99 -25.18
N TYR A 150 -15.02 -23.59 -25.51
CA TYR A 150 -15.81 -22.73 -24.64
C TYR A 150 -16.18 -23.42 -23.32
N ARG A 151 -16.56 -24.70 -23.37
CA ARG A 151 -16.82 -25.49 -22.17
C ARG A 151 -15.56 -25.66 -21.33
N ASP A 152 -14.43 -25.96 -21.96
CA ASP A 152 -13.15 -26.10 -21.27
C ASP A 152 -12.77 -24.80 -20.56
N ILE A 153 -12.84 -23.65 -21.25
CA ILE A 153 -12.59 -22.32 -20.67
C ILE A 153 -13.52 -22.04 -19.49
N ILE A 154 -14.82 -22.37 -19.57
CA ILE A 154 -15.73 -22.18 -18.44
C ILE A 154 -15.32 -23.05 -17.25
N THR A 155 -14.98 -24.31 -17.48
CA THR A 155 -14.61 -25.21 -16.39
C THR A 155 -13.28 -24.82 -15.76
N GLU A 156 -12.32 -24.37 -16.56
CA GLU A 156 -11.04 -23.86 -16.09
C GLU A 156 -11.23 -22.57 -15.28
N ASN A 157 -11.99 -21.61 -15.80
CA ASN A 157 -12.31 -20.38 -15.08
C ASN A 157 -13.03 -20.64 -13.76
N ARG A 158 -13.94 -21.62 -13.70
CA ARG A 158 -14.59 -22.00 -12.43
C ARG A 158 -13.59 -22.57 -11.43
N ARG A 159 -12.61 -23.37 -11.88
CA ARG A 159 -11.55 -23.90 -11.02
C ARG A 159 -10.61 -22.79 -10.53
N THR A 160 -10.22 -21.87 -11.40
CA THR A 160 -9.34 -20.76 -11.03
C THR A 160 -10.02 -19.80 -10.06
N VAL A 161 -11.31 -19.48 -10.27
CA VAL A 161 -12.09 -18.67 -9.33
C VAL A 161 -12.18 -19.36 -7.96
N ALA A 162 -12.56 -20.63 -7.90
CA ALA A 162 -12.63 -21.36 -6.63
C ALA A 162 -11.28 -21.42 -5.90
N HIS A 163 -10.18 -21.57 -6.65
CA HIS A 163 -8.84 -21.54 -6.07
C HIS A 163 -8.49 -20.16 -5.49
N LEU A 164 -8.77 -19.08 -6.23
CA LEU A 164 -8.51 -17.71 -5.80
C LEU A 164 -9.37 -17.31 -4.59
N GLU A 165 -10.63 -17.77 -4.53
CA GLU A 165 -11.51 -17.57 -3.38
C GLU A 165 -10.91 -18.21 -2.12
N LEU A 166 -10.40 -19.44 -2.22
CA LEU A 166 -9.76 -20.13 -1.10
C LEU A 166 -8.49 -19.40 -0.63
N GLU A 167 -7.65 -18.95 -1.56
CA GLU A 167 -6.44 -18.18 -1.22
C GLU A 167 -6.79 -16.87 -0.52
N LEU A 168 -7.83 -16.19 -0.99
CA LEU A 168 -8.31 -14.95 -0.40
C LEU A 168 -8.87 -15.16 1.01
N GLU A 169 -9.58 -16.26 1.26
CA GLU A 169 -10.01 -16.65 2.62
C GLU A 169 -8.81 -16.95 3.53
N LYS A 170 -7.80 -17.65 3.03
CA LYS A 170 -6.57 -17.95 3.77
C LYS A 170 -5.81 -16.68 4.17
N GLU A 171 -5.66 -15.74 3.24
CA GLU A 171 -5.01 -14.45 3.52
C GLU A 171 -5.82 -13.58 4.47
N ARG A 172 -7.16 -13.59 4.36
CA ARG A 172 -8.04 -12.93 5.35
C ARG A 172 -7.85 -13.53 6.74
N ASN A 173 -7.83 -14.86 6.86
CA ASN A 173 -7.62 -15.53 8.14
C ASN A 173 -6.24 -15.24 8.74
N ARG A 174 -5.19 -15.24 7.90
CA ARG A 174 -3.84 -14.82 8.31
C ARG A 174 -3.85 -13.39 8.85
N THR A 175 -4.43 -12.46 8.10
CA THR A 175 -4.51 -11.05 8.48
C THR A 175 -5.27 -10.86 9.79
N LEU A 176 -6.38 -11.57 9.99
CA LEU A 176 -7.14 -11.55 11.23
C LEU A 176 -6.32 -12.10 12.40
N SER A 177 -5.66 -13.25 12.22
CA SER A 177 -4.82 -13.84 13.27
C SER A 177 -3.66 -12.92 13.69
N TYR A 178 -3.00 -12.25 12.73
CA TYR A 178 -1.96 -11.27 13.03
C TYR A 178 -2.51 -10.07 13.76
N ARG A 179 -3.69 -9.57 13.35
CA ARG A 179 -4.35 -8.46 14.03
C ARG A 179 -4.69 -8.81 15.48
N GLU A 180 -5.23 -10.00 15.74
CA GLU A 180 -5.53 -10.48 17.09
C GLU A 180 -4.27 -10.64 17.93
N ALA A 181 -3.20 -11.20 17.36
CA ALA A 181 -1.90 -11.31 18.03
C ALA A 181 -1.36 -9.92 18.42
N LEU A 182 -1.39 -8.95 17.51
CA LEU A 182 -0.97 -7.57 17.78
C LEU A 182 -1.82 -6.90 18.86
N VAL A 183 -3.15 -7.13 18.86
CA VAL A 183 -4.04 -6.61 19.92
C VAL A 183 -3.75 -7.28 21.27
N SER A 184 -3.46 -8.57 21.30
CA SER A 184 -3.10 -9.27 22.54
C SER A 184 -1.77 -8.76 23.10
N GLN A 185 -0.78 -8.54 22.23
CA GLN A 185 0.52 -8.00 22.60
C GLN A 185 0.41 -6.56 23.10
N SER A 186 -0.39 -5.73 22.43
CA SER A 186 -0.61 -4.35 22.86
C SER A 186 -1.29 -4.28 24.22
N ARG A 187 -2.30 -5.13 24.47
CA ARG A 187 -2.93 -5.24 25.80
C ARG A 187 -1.94 -5.64 26.87
N LYS A 188 -1.07 -6.63 26.60
CA LYS A 188 -0.03 -7.06 27.54
C LYS A 188 0.92 -5.91 27.88
N LEU A 189 1.40 -5.18 26.88
CA LEU A 189 2.30 -4.03 27.08
C LEU A 189 1.63 -2.89 27.86
N VAL A 190 0.34 -2.65 27.62
CA VAL A 190 -0.41 -1.64 28.38
C VAL A 190 -0.54 -2.04 29.86
N GLU A 191 -0.78 -3.32 30.14
CA GLU A 191 -0.86 -3.80 31.53
C GLU A 191 0.50 -3.77 32.22
N GLU A 192 1.57 -4.21 31.55
CA GLU A 192 2.94 -4.10 32.07
C GLU A 192 3.31 -2.64 32.36
N ARG A 193 2.98 -1.72 31.45
CA ARG A 193 3.19 -0.30 31.66
C ARG A 193 2.43 0.23 32.87
N ARG A 194 1.16 -0.20 33.03
CA ARG A 194 0.34 0.18 34.18
C ARG A 194 0.95 -0.29 35.50
N ILE A 195 1.46 -1.53 35.54
CA ILE A 195 2.13 -2.07 36.72
C ILE A 195 3.39 -1.27 37.04
N LEU A 196 4.22 -0.98 36.03
CA LEU A 196 5.43 -0.18 36.22
C LEU A 196 5.14 1.23 36.70
N GLU A 197 4.08 1.87 36.19
CA GLU A 197 3.65 3.20 36.65
C GLU A 197 3.20 3.16 38.12
N GLN A 198 2.48 2.11 38.55
CA GLN A 198 2.11 1.94 39.96
C GLN A 198 3.30 1.68 40.87
N GLU A 199 4.26 0.87 40.42
CA GLU A 199 5.52 0.63 41.15
C GLU A 199 6.34 1.92 41.26
N GLN A 200 6.41 2.71 40.18
CA GLN A 200 7.08 4.00 40.19
C GLN A 200 6.43 4.96 41.19
N GLU A 201 5.11 5.10 41.19
CA GLU A 201 4.42 5.96 42.16
C GLU A 201 4.64 5.49 43.61
N LYS A 202 4.64 4.18 43.84
CA LYS A 202 4.91 3.61 45.17
C LYS A 202 6.33 3.94 45.62
N LEU A 203 7.32 3.74 44.75
CA LEU A 203 8.71 4.07 45.02
C LEU A 203 8.91 5.57 45.24
N GLU A 204 8.21 6.42 44.48
CA GLU A 204 8.26 7.87 44.67
C GLU A 204 7.68 8.29 46.03
N ARG A 205 6.57 7.66 46.47
CA ARG A 205 6.01 7.87 47.80
C ARG A 205 6.97 7.43 48.90
N GLU A 206 7.55 6.24 48.80
CA GLU A 206 8.54 5.72 49.76
C GLU A 206 9.78 6.63 49.83
N LYS A 207 10.28 7.06 48.68
CA LYS A 207 11.38 8.03 48.59
C LYS A 207 11.01 9.34 49.30
N GLN A 208 9.83 9.91 49.06
CA GLN A 208 9.43 11.16 49.72
C GLN A 208 9.39 11.00 51.25
N VAL A 209 8.82 9.90 51.76
CA VAL A 209 8.78 9.63 53.20
C VAL A 209 10.19 9.53 53.79
N LEU A 210 11.09 8.78 53.15
CA LEU A 210 12.47 8.62 53.62
C LEU A 210 13.30 9.91 53.53
N LEU A 211 13.05 10.74 52.53
CA LEU A 211 13.73 12.04 52.40
C LEU A 211 13.34 13.02 53.49
N HIS A 212 12.09 12.98 53.96
CA HIS A 212 11.55 13.94 54.93
C HIS A 212 11.54 13.43 56.37
N SER A 213 11.78 12.14 56.61
CA SER A 213 11.78 11.55 57.96
C SER A 213 13.20 11.31 58.49
N GLY A 214 13.40 11.63 59.78
CA GLY A 214 14.60 11.27 60.54
C GLY A 214 15.85 12.10 60.28
N ALA A 215 16.88 11.84 61.09
CA ALA A 215 18.19 12.50 60.98
C ALA A 215 18.93 12.11 59.69
N GLU A 216 18.78 10.88 59.22
CA GLU A 216 19.43 10.39 57.99
C GLU A 216 18.89 11.06 56.73
N GLY A 217 17.58 11.32 56.64
CA GLY A 217 16.97 12.07 55.54
C GLY A 217 17.48 13.51 55.46
N SER A 218 17.58 14.20 56.60
CA SER A 218 18.14 15.56 56.68
C SER A 218 19.62 15.63 56.28
N LEU A 219 20.43 14.68 56.74
CA LEU A 219 21.85 14.56 56.33
C LEU A 219 21.98 14.33 54.82
N TYR A 220 21.13 13.49 54.25
CA TYR A 220 21.10 13.23 52.82
C TYR A 220 20.71 14.47 52.01
N GLN A 221 19.68 15.23 52.44
CA GLN A 221 19.31 16.50 51.81
C GLN A 221 20.45 17.53 51.85
N SER A 222 21.16 17.64 52.98
CA SER A 222 22.34 18.50 53.10
C SER A 222 23.46 18.09 52.14
N CYS A 223 23.68 16.79 51.95
CA CYS A 223 24.67 16.30 50.99
C CYS A 223 24.22 16.57 49.54
N LEU A 224 22.94 16.39 49.21
CA LEU A 224 22.42 16.71 47.87
C LEU A 224 22.52 18.20 47.52
N ALA A 225 22.31 19.10 48.49
CA ALA A 225 22.46 20.54 48.29
C ALA A 225 23.91 20.91 47.93
N LYS A 226 24.90 20.24 48.53
CA LYS A 226 26.33 20.44 48.19
C LYS A 226 26.66 19.94 46.79
N GLU A 227 26.06 18.83 46.36
CA GLU A 227 26.27 18.27 45.02
C GLU A 227 25.49 19.01 43.91
N GLU A 228 24.55 19.88 44.27
CA GLU A 228 23.78 20.69 43.31
C GLU A 228 24.67 21.65 42.53
N GLU A 229 25.66 22.28 43.18
CA GLU A 229 26.62 23.15 42.50
C GLU A 229 27.46 22.37 41.47
N TRP A 230 27.90 21.15 41.82
CA TRP A 230 28.58 20.26 40.88
C TRP A 230 27.67 19.89 39.70
N GLN A 231 26.40 19.55 39.98
CA GLN A 231 25.43 19.23 38.93
C GLN A 231 25.21 20.42 37.98
N LYS A 232 25.12 21.64 38.52
CA LYS A 232 24.97 22.88 37.72
C LYS A 232 26.17 23.09 36.80
N ARG A 233 27.40 22.92 37.32
CA ARG A 233 28.62 22.97 36.52
C ARG A 233 28.65 21.90 35.43
N ALA A 234 28.25 20.67 35.76
CA ALA A 234 28.19 19.57 34.80
C ALA A 234 27.16 19.80 33.69
N LYS A 235 25.98 20.33 34.02
CA LYS A 235 24.95 20.68 33.03
C LYS A 235 25.40 21.83 32.12
N ASN A 236 26.09 22.83 32.65
CA ASN A 236 26.65 23.91 31.84
C ASN A 236 27.74 23.39 30.90
N LEU A 237 28.65 22.55 31.41
CA LEU A 237 29.68 21.93 30.60
C LEU A 237 29.06 21.07 29.47
N LEU A 238 28.03 20.27 29.79
CA LEU A 238 27.34 19.46 28.78
C LEU A 238 26.73 20.33 27.67
N LYS A 239 26.18 21.50 27.99
CA LYS A 239 25.68 22.45 26.98
C LYS A 239 26.79 22.97 26.07
N GLU A 240 27.96 23.28 26.63
CA GLU A 240 29.11 23.71 25.83
C GLU A 240 29.58 22.58 24.88
N PHE A 241 29.56 21.33 25.33
CA PHE A 241 29.82 20.17 24.46
C PHE A 241 28.74 19.99 23.39
N GLU A 242 27.46 20.18 23.74
CA GLU A 242 26.36 20.13 22.78
C GLU A 242 26.51 21.20 21.68
N GLU A 243 26.87 22.43 22.05
CA GLU A 243 27.11 23.52 21.10
C GLU A 243 28.28 23.20 20.17
N GLY A 244 29.41 22.74 20.70
CA GLY A 244 30.55 22.32 19.88
C GLY A 244 30.24 21.13 18.97
N LEU A 245 29.45 20.16 19.43
CA LEU A 245 29.01 19.02 18.62
C LEU A 245 28.05 19.45 17.49
N LYS A 246 27.12 20.36 17.79
CA LYS A 246 26.24 20.96 16.77
C LYS A 246 27.05 21.68 15.70
N GLU A 247 28.03 22.49 16.09
CA GLU A 247 28.87 23.23 15.15
C GLU A 247 29.73 22.28 14.31
N ARG A 248 30.38 21.30 14.94
CA ARG A 248 31.11 20.23 14.26
C ARG A 248 30.25 19.53 13.20
N GLN A 249 29.01 19.20 13.56
CA GLN A 249 28.09 18.48 12.67
C GLN A 249 27.53 19.38 11.57
N ASP A 250 27.32 20.67 11.86
CA ASP A 250 26.93 21.69 10.89
C ASP A 250 28.00 21.84 9.79
N ILE A 251 29.29 21.86 10.18
CA ILE A 251 30.43 21.89 9.26
C ILE A 251 30.52 20.59 8.47
N TYR A 252 30.32 19.43 9.12
CA TYR A 252 30.34 18.13 8.44
C TYR A 252 29.28 18.04 7.33
N CYS A 253 28.08 18.52 7.61
CA CYS A 253 26.94 18.47 6.69
C CYS A 253 26.90 19.64 5.71
N SER A 254 27.73 20.68 5.90
CA SER A 254 27.84 21.80 4.98
C SER A 254 28.79 21.49 3.83
N LEU A 255 28.43 21.92 2.63
CA LEU A 255 29.28 21.82 1.44
C LEU A 255 30.28 22.98 1.32
N VAL A 256 30.07 24.06 2.06
CA VAL A 256 30.79 25.35 1.88
C VAL A 256 31.87 25.55 2.95
N VAL A 257 31.69 24.99 4.15
CA VAL A 257 32.57 25.29 5.28
C VAL A 257 33.85 24.43 5.23
N PRO A 258 35.05 25.01 5.48
CA PRO A 258 36.31 24.26 5.43
C PRO A 258 36.40 23.13 6.45
N ARG A 259 36.93 21.98 6.01
CA ARG A 259 37.17 20.81 6.89
C ARG A 259 38.18 21.07 8.02
N SER A 260 39.05 22.06 7.89
CA SER A 260 40.01 22.44 8.93
C SER A 260 39.32 22.93 10.21
N GLN A 261 38.24 23.70 10.08
CA GLN A 261 37.47 24.20 11.22
C GLN A 261 36.82 23.06 12.02
N ARG A 262 36.34 22.00 11.33
CA ARG A 262 35.85 20.78 11.99
C ARG A 262 36.93 20.13 12.87
N LEU A 263 38.16 19.99 12.35
CA LEU A 263 39.25 19.33 13.08
C LEU A 263 39.68 20.15 14.31
N GLU A 264 39.63 21.48 14.21
CA GLU A 264 39.90 22.37 15.34
C GLU A 264 38.86 22.19 16.46
N ILE A 265 37.58 22.13 16.12
CA ILE A 265 36.51 21.87 17.09
C ILE A 265 36.69 20.48 17.72
N GLU A 266 36.93 19.44 16.92
CA GLU A 266 37.13 18.07 17.43
C GLU A 266 38.31 18.02 18.41
N LYS A 267 39.44 18.68 18.10
CA LYS A 267 40.59 18.78 19.00
C LYS A 267 40.26 19.53 20.29
N ASN A 268 39.60 20.68 20.19
CA ASN A 268 39.24 21.50 21.35
C ASN A 268 38.31 20.75 22.30
N LEU A 269 37.32 20.02 21.77
CA LEU A 269 36.41 19.19 22.57
C LEU A 269 37.16 18.05 23.27
N LEU A 270 38.07 17.36 22.58
CA LEU A 270 38.85 16.28 23.20
C LEU A 270 39.79 16.78 24.29
N VAL A 271 40.49 17.89 24.05
CA VAL A 271 41.35 18.51 25.08
C VAL A 271 40.50 18.86 26.29
N LYS A 272 39.37 19.53 26.10
CA LYS A 272 38.47 19.90 27.19
C LYS A 272 37.94 18.68 27.94
N ALA A 273 37.61 17.60 27.24
CA ALA A 273 37.14 16.37 27.86
C ALA A 273 38.21 15.66 28.71
N ALA A 274 39.49 15.81 28.34
CA ALA A 274 40.63 15.25 29.06
C ALA A 274 41.12 16.16 30.21
N THR A 275 40.90 17.47 30.14
CA THR A 275 41.37 18.43 31.15
C THR A 275 40.31 18.77 32.19
N ASP A 276 39.03 18.81 31.81
CA ASP A 276 37.96 19.18 32.74
C ASP A 276 37.62 18.02 33.67
N PRO A 277 37.72 18.20 35.01
CA PRO A 277 37.50 17.13 35.96
C PRO A 277 36.07 16.57 35.93
N VAL A 278 35.09 17.36 35.51
CA VAL A 278 33.70 16.93 35.35
C VAL A 278 33.55 16.05 34.10
N ALA A 279 34.17 16.44 32.99
CA ALA A 279 34.15 15.64 31.76
C ALA A 279 34.90 14.31 31.93
N MET A 280 36.02 14.33 32.66
CA MET A 280 36.76 13.12 33.03
C MET A 280 35.91 12.16 33.87
N ALA A 281 35.19 12.69 34.87
CA ALA A 281 34.31 11.89 35.72
C ALA A 281 33.13 11.26 34.96
N LEU A 282 32.75 11.84 33.82
CA LEU A 282 31.71 11.35 32.92
C LEU A 282 32.26 10.53 31.75
N HIS A 283 33.58 10.31 31.71
CA HIS A 283 34.28 9.60 30.63
C HIS A 283 33.95 10.11 29.22
N MET A 284 33.72 11.42 29.07
CA MET A 284 33.25 12.04 27.83
C MET A 284 34.22 11.85 26.66
N GLU A 285 35.53 11.80 26.91
CA GLU A 285 36.56 11.64 25.88
C GLU A 285 36.32 10.39 25.01
N SER A 286 35.96 9.26 25.64
CA SER A 286 35.70 8.00 24.93
C SER A 286 34.48 8.11 24.01
N GLY A 287 33.40 8.73 24.49
CA GLY A 287 32.20 8.96 23.68
C GLY A 287 32.42 9.97 22.56
N LEU A 288 33.23 11.02 22.77
CA LEU A 288 33.59 11.96 21.71
C LEU A 288 34.37 11.28 20.59
N LYS A 289 35.35 10.42 20.92
CA LYS A 289 36.08 9.62 19.91
C LYS A 289 35.12 8.75 19.09
N ASP A 290 34.11 8.17 19.74
CA ASP A 290 33.10 7.35 19.06
C ASP A 290 32.20 8.17 18.13
N ILE A 291 31.68 9.30 18.62
CA ILE A 291 30.90 10.25 17.81
C ILE A 291 31.70 10.69 16.59
N PHE A 292 32.97 11.07 16.77
CA PHE A 292 33.76 11.62 15.68
C PHE A 292 34.01 10.61 14.56
N LYS A 293 34.11 9.33 14.93
CA LYS A 293 34.35 8.23 14.01
C LYS A 293 33.09 7.76 13.30
N HIS A 294 31.94 7.74 13.98
CA HIS A 294 30.75 7.05 13.49
C HIS A 294 29.55 7.96 13.17
N ASP A 295 29.50 9.21 13.67
CA ASP A 295 28.37 10.09 13.43
C ASP A 295 28.44 10.82 12.08
N ASN A 296 27.87 10.17 11.06
CA ASN A 296 27.91 10.61 9.66
C ASN A 296 26.54 11.06 9.14
N TYR A 297 25.53 11.21 10.01
CA TYR A 297 24.17 11.53 9.59
C TYR A 297 23.94 13.04 9.40
N CYS A 298 23.31 13.41 8.29
CA CYS A 298 22.88 14.77 7.98
C CYS A 298 21.37 14.78 7.73
N GLY A 299 20.62 15.61 8.47
CA GLY A 299 19.15 15.57 8.48
C GLY A 299 18.49 16.09 7.20
N ASN A 300 19.17 16.97 6.47
CA ASN A 300 18.68 17.53 5.20
C ASN A 300 19.88 18.00 4.34
N MET A 301 19.79 17.86 3.01
CA MET A 301 20.84 18.33 2.08
C MET A 301 21.11 19.84 2.17
N LEU A 302 20.10 20.64 2.52
CA LEU A 302 20.25 22.09 2.66
C LEU A 302 20.64 22.54 4.07
N ASN A 303 20.83 21.61 5.01
CA ASN A 303 21.23 21.86 6.39
C ASN A 303 20.52 23.07 7.06
N ARG A 304 19.19 23.17 6.91
CA ARG A 304 18.41 24.29 7.45
C ARG A 304 18.20 24.23 8.96
N ASN A 305 18.36 23.06 9.57
CA ASN A 305 18.10 22.86 10.99
C ASN A 305 19.24 22.05 11.62
N LYS A 306 20.14 22.75 12.33
CA LYS A 306 21.31 22.16 12.99
C LYS A 306 20.95 21.07 14.00
N SER A 307 19.75 21.14 14.57
CA SER A 307 19.24 20.17 15.55
C SER A 307 18.96 18.78 14.98
N GLN A 308 18.86 18.64 13.65
CA GLN A 308 18.56 17.37 13.00
C GLN A 308 19.80 16.65 12.46
N ASN A 309 20.97 17.28 12.52
CA ASN A 309 22.20 16.63 12.11
C ASN A 309 22.76 15.79 13.26
N GLY A 310 23.44 14.72 12.89
CA GLY A 310 23.93 13.73 13.83
C GLY A 310 22.79 12.87 14.38
N ARG A 311 23.10 11.63 14.69
CA ARG A 311 22.20 10.72 15.45
C ARG A 311 22.90 10.24 16.70
N LEU A 312 24.17 9.88 16.56
CA LEU A 312 24.96 9.31 17.64
C LEU A 312 25.29 10.38 18.69
N MET A 313 25.59 11.61 18.28
CA MET A 313 25.89 12.69 19.22
C MET A 313 24.73 12.96 20.18
N TRP A 314 23.48 12.89 19.70
CA TRP A 314 22.29 13.10 20.54
C TRP A 314 22.10 11.98 21.55
N LEU A 315 22.39 10.75 21.15
CA LEU A 315 22.34 9.59 22.04
C LEU A 315 23.38 9.73 23.17
N TYR A 316 24.60 10.13 22.84
CA TYR A 316 25.64 10.40 23.83
C TYR A 316 25.33 11.59 24.74
N LEU A 317 24.78 12.69 24.20
CA LEU A 317 24.35 13.83 25.02
C LEU A 317 23.29 13.43 26.04
N ARG A 318 22.28 12.63 25.64
CA ARG A 318 21.28 12.08 26.56
C ARG A 318 21.88 11.11 27.58
N TYR A 319 22.81 10.27 27.14
CA TYR A 319 23.55 9.39 28.04
C TYR A 319 24.33 10.18 29.10
N TRP A 320 25.04 11.24 28.71
CA TRP A 320 25.78 12.08 29.65
C TRP A 320 24.87 12.90 30.57
N GLU A 321 23.71 13.36 30.08
CA GLU A 321 22.70 14.00 30.91
C GLU A 321 22.22 13.08 32.04
N LEU A 322 21.89 11.82 31.70
CA LEU A 322 21.52 10.80 32.69
C LEU A 322 22.69 10.45 33.62
N ALA A 323 23.91 10.37 33.08
CA ALA A 323 25.11 10.11 33.87
C ALA A 323 25.36 11.22 34.90
N ILE A 324 25.12 12.49 34.56
CA ILE A 324 25.21 13.63 35.49
C ILE A 324 24.21 13.47 36.64
N GLU A 325 22.97 13.11 36.34
CA GLU A 325 21.93 12.92 37.37
C GLU A 325 22.26 11.75 38.30
N LEU A 326 22.70 10.64 37.74
CA LEU A 326 23.11 9.46 38.49
C LEU A 326 24.36 9.76 39.35
N GLN A 327 25.32 10.52 38.83
CA GLN A 327 26.55 10.86 39.54
C GLN A 327 26.29 11.79 40.73
N LYS A 328 25.28 12.68 40.67
CA LYS A 328 24.84 13.47 41.83
C LYS A 328 24.50 12.58 43.02
N PHE A 329 23.70 11.54 42.78
CA PHE A 329 23.27 10.62 43.83
C PHE A 329 24.42 9.75 44.33
N LYS A 330 25.26 9.22 43.43
CA LYS A 330 26.46 8.46 43.84
C LYS A 330 27.45 9.28 44.67
N ARG A 331 27.62 10.57 44.36
CA ARG A 331 28.50 11.46 45.13
C ARG A 331 27.90 11.76 46.50
N ALA A 332 26.60 12.03 46.57
CA ALA A 332 25.90 12.20 47.84
C ALA A 332 25.97 10.94 48.72
N GLU A 333 25.80 9.75 48.14
CA GLU A 333 25.95 8.46 48.83
C GLU A 333 27.38 8.27 49.37
N LYS A 334 28.41 8.50 48.55
CA LYS A 334 29.81 8.45 49.00
C LYS A 334 30.09 9.45 50.13
N ALA A 335 29.55 10.65 50.05
CA ALA A 335 29.69 11.68 51.07
C ALA A 335 28.96 11.32 52.38
N MET A 336 27.89 10.53 52.32
CA MET A 336 27.18 10.01 53.48
C MET A 336 27.94 8.84 54.12
N LEU A 337 28.42 7.89 53.31
CA LEU A 337 29.18 6.73 53.78
C LEU A 337 30.56 7.10 54.35
N GLY A 338 31.22 8.13 53.79
CA GLY A 338 32.50 8.63 54.29
C GLY A 338 32.42 9.51 55.55
N LYS A 339 31.21 9.82 56.04
CA LYS A 339 30.97 10.55 57.30
C LYS A 339 30.58 9.65 58.46
N ARG A 340 30.46 8.34 58.23
CA ARG A 340 30.16 7.34 59.27
C ARG A 340 31.44 6.84 59.94
#